data_AF-A0A7Y5UXS5-F1
#
_entry.id   AF-A0A7Y5UXS5-F1
#
_cell.length_a   1.000
_cell.length_b   1.000
_cell.length_c   1.000
_cell.angle_alpha   90.00
_cell.angle_beta   90.00
_cell.angle_gamma   90.00
#
_symmetry.space_group_name_H-M   'P 1'
#
loop_
_entity.id
_entity.type
_entity.pdbx_description
1 polymer ?
#
loop_
_entity_poly.entity_id
_entity_poly.type
_entity_poly.pdbx_seq_one_letter_code
_entity_poly.pdbx_strand_id
1 'polypeptide(L)'
;MLTWISAACLGLLAPTARADYLLTDSHGQPCGYEALVTAAAAAEVVLFGELHDSAVVHRLQLQFARDLHTARGGQLDLGLEMLETDTQLVLDEFLAGLIRPQDLQSEAKVWKNHATDYQPLLDWARETGLRVTASNVPRRYAALVAREGLAALE
;
A
#
# COMPACT_ATOMS: atom_id res chain seq x y z
N MET A 1 -32.80 54.75 -2.01
CA MET A 1 -31.64 53.89 -2.33
C MET A 1 -31.88 52.54 -1.69
N LEU A 2 -32.29 51.54 -2.47
CA LEU A 2 -32.43 50.15 -2.00
C LEU A 2 -31.23 49.36 -2.53
N THR A 3 -30.42 48.83 -1.62
CA THR A 3 -29.36 47.87 -1.89
C THR A 3 -29.96 46.46 -1.97
N TRP A 4 -29.72 45.78 -3.10
CA TRP A 4 -29.94 44.35 -3.25
C TRP A 4 -28.57 43.69 -3.44
N ILE A 5 -28.12 42.87 -2.50
CA ILE A 5 -26.99 41.98 -2.68
C ILE A 5 -27.58 40.58 -2.85
N SER A 6 -27.69 40.12 -4.10
CA SER A 6 -27.91 38.72 -4.40
C SER A 6 -26.58 37.99 -4.30
N ALA A 7 -26.33 37.37 -3.15
CA ALA A 7 -25.27 36.37 -3.01
C ALA A 7 -25.77 35.07 -3.66
N ALA A 8 -25.48 34.88 -4.93
CA ALA A 8 -25.59 33.58 -5.56
C ALA A 8 -24.40 32.72 -5.11
N CYS A 9 -24.57 31.98 -4.01
CA CYS A 9 -23.70 30.85 -3.70
C CYS A 9 -23.96 29.76 -4.75
N LEU A 10 -23.26 29.84 -5.87
CA LEU A 10 -23.11 28.72 -6.79
C LEU A 10 -22.17 27.72 -6.11
N GLY A 11 -22.73 26.88 -5.23
CA GLY A 11 -22.02 25.74 -4.68
C GLY A 11 -21.71 24.79 -5.82
N LEU A 12 -20.48 24.83 -6.32
CA LEU A 12 -19.88 23.70 -7.02
C LEU A 12 -19.81 22.56 -6.00
N LEU A 13 -20.87 21.77 -5.90
CA LEU A 13 -20.78 20.41 -5.41
C LEU A 13 -19.85 19.71 -6.40
N ALA A 14 -18.55 19.67 -6.06
CA ALA A 14 -17.62 18.76 -6.69
C ALA A 14 -18.28 17.37 -6.63
N PRO A 15 -18.37 16.62 -7.74
CA PRO A 15 -18.88 15.28 -7.69
C PRO A 15 -18.03 14.53 -6.66
N THR A 16 -18.64 14.11 -5.55
CA THR A 16 -18.01 13.15 -4.65
C THR A 16 -17.75 11.92 -5.51
N ALA A 17 -16.48 11.70 -5.85
CA ALA A 17 -16.08 10.54 -6.64
C ALA A 17 -16.67 9.31 -5.96
N ARG A 18 -17.63 8.67 -6.63
CA ARG A 18 -18.22 7.45 -6.12
C ARG A 18 -17.11 6.41 -6.12
N ALA A 19 -16.77 5.88 -4.96
CA ALA A 19 -15.75 4.85 -4.87
C ALA A 19 -16.15 3.65 -5.74
N ASP A 20 -15.19 3.09 -6.48
CA ASP A 20 -15.38 1.90 -7.32
C ASP A 20 -15.42 0.60 -6.48
N TYR A 21 -15.59 0.71 -5.16
CA TYR A 21 -15.55 -0.38 -4.20
C TYR A 21 -16.63 -0.21 -3.12
N LEU A 22 -17.01 -1.33 -2.51
CA LEU A 22 -17.83 -1.39 -1.29
C LEU A 22 -16.95 -1.94 -0.17
N LEU A 23 -17.00 -1.31 1.00
CA LEU A 23 -16.36 -1.82 2.21
C LEU A 23 -17.41 -2.45 3.10
N THR A 24 -17.07 -3.59 3.69
CA THR A 24 -17.93 -4.29 4.65
C THR A 24 -17.13 -4.69 5.87
N ASP A 25 -17.81 -4.81 7.01
CA ASP A 25 -17.26 -5.43 8.20
C ASP A 25 -17.24 -6.98 8.10
N SER A 26 -16.82 -7.64 9.18
CA SER A 26 -16.77 -9.11 9.28
C SER A 26 -18.16 -9.79 9.23
N HIS A 27 -19.25 -9.03 9.36
CA HIS A 27 -20.62 -9.50 9.23
C HIS A 27 -21.22 -9.18 7.85
N GLY A 28 -20.42 -8.65 6.93
CA GLY A 28 -20.85 -8.24 5.60
C GLY A 28 -21.69 -6.96 5.59
N GLN A 29 -21.73 -6.20 6.70
CA GLN A 29 -22.46 -4.94 6.76
C GLN A 29 -21.62 -3.81 6.16
N PRO A 30 -22.20 -2.93 5.33
CA PRO A 30 -21.48 -1.79 4.77
C PRO A 30 -20.83 -0.94 5.86
N CYS A 31 -19.56 -0.57 5.68
CA CYS A 31 -18.84 0.33 6.58
C CYS A 31 -18.24 1.50 5.82
N GLY A 32 -18.07 2.63 6.53
CA GLY A 32 -17.43 3.82 5.98
C GLY A 32 -15.90 3.69 5.95
N TYR A 33 -15.26 4.27 4.94
CA TYR A 33 -13.81 4.28 4.82
C TYR A 33 -13.10 4.90 6.04
N GLU A 34 -13.63 6.01 6.57
CA GLU A 34 -13.07 6.64 7.79
C GLU A 34 -13.13 5.72 9.01
N ALA A 35 -14.19 4.92 9.13
CA ALA A 35 -14.32 3.94 10.21
C ALA A 35 -13.29 2.81 10.06
N LEU A 36 -13.00 2.37 8.83
CA LEU A 36 -11.94 1.41 8.54
C LEU A 36 -10.56 1.96 8.96
N VAL A 37 -10.22 3.20 8.56
CA VAL A 37 -8.95 3.84 8.93
C VAL A 37 -8.84 4.01 10.44
N THR A 38 -9.92 4.42 11.11
CA THR A 38 -9.96 4.58 12.58
C THR A 38 -9.72 3.25 13.29
N ALA A 39 -10.38 2.18 12.85
CA ALA A 39 -10.20 0.85 13.41
C ALA A 39 -8.76 0.33 13.19
N ALA A 40 -8.22 0.53 11.99
CA ALA A 40 -6.85 0.13 11.65
C ALA A 40 -5.80 0.90 12.47
N ALA A 41 -6.02 2.20 12.72
CA ALA A 41 -5.10 3.01 13.51
C ALA A 41 -4.98 2.55 14.97
N ALA A 42 -5.97 1.83 15.50
CA ALA A 42 -5.93 1.25 16.84
C ALA A 42 -5.15 -0.08 16.92
N ALA A 43 -4.84 -0.72 15.78
CA ALA A 43 -4.13 -1.99 15.74
C ALA A 43 -2.60 -1.81 15.68
N GLU A 44 -1.84 -2.74 16.26
CA GLU A 44 -0.37 -2.75 16.12
C GLU A 44 0.06 -3.28 14.76
N VAL A 45 -0.67 -4.25 14.21
CA VAL A 45 -0.44 -4.87 12.92
C VAL A 45 -1.74 -4.88 12.11
N VAL A 46 -1.66 -4.43 10.86
CA VAL A 46 -2.76 -4.46 9.89
C VAL A 46 -2.34 -5.31 8.71
N LEU A 47 -3.11 -6.34 8.39
CA LEU A 47 -2.90 -7.16 7.20
C LEU A 47 -3.84 -6.68 6.10
N PHE A 48 -3.26 -6.12 5.03
CA PHE A 48 -4.03 -5.69 3.86
C PHE A 48 -3.97 -6.79 2.80
N GLY A 49 -5.07 -7.54 2.66
CA GLY A 49 -5.18 -8.56 1.62
C GLY A 49 -5.56 -7.95 0.27
N GLU A 50 -4.95 -8.44 -0.80
CA GLU A 50 -5.17 -7.91 -2.15
C GLU A 50 -5.43 -9.01 -3.19
N LEU A 51 -6.06 -8.61 -4.30
CA LEU A 51 -6.08 -9.38 -5.55
C LEU A 51 -5.01 -8.77 -6.46
N HIS A 52 -3.94 -9.51 -6.74
CA HIS A 52 -2.68 -8.97 -7.27
C HIS A 52 -2.78 -8.21 -8.60
N ASP A 53 -3.80 -8.43 -9.44
CA ASP A 53 -3.97 -7.73 -10.72
C ASP A 53 -5.16 -6.76 -10.71
N SER A 54 -5.58 -6.29 -9.53
CA SER A 54 -6.71 -5.36 -9.37
C SER A 54 -6.24 -3.92 -9.16
N ALA A 55 -6.31 -3.12 -10.22
CA ALA A 55 -5.98 -1.70 -10.16
C ALA A 55 -6.82 -0.91 -9.13
N VAL A 56 -8.06 -1.34 -8.85
CA VAL A 56 -8.90 -0.71 -7.82
C VAL A 56 -8.33 -0.99 -6.42
N VAL A 57 -7.89 -2.22 -6.17
CA VAL A 57 -7.31 -2.62 -4.88
C VAL A 57 -5.98 -1.93 -4.65
N HIS A 58 -5.10 -1.83 -5.65
CA HIS A 58 -3.80 -1.15 -5.51
C HIS A 58 -3.94 0.35 -5.27
N ARG A 59 -4.93 1.01 -5.90
CA ARG A 59 -5.27 2.41 -5.58
C ARG A 59 -5.77 2.55 -4.15
N LEU A 60 -6.66 1.65 -3.71
CA LEU A 60 -7.18 1.65 -2.35
C LEU A 60 -6.06 1.37 -1.33
N GLN A 61 -5.12 0.47 -1.62
CA GLN A 61 -3.97 0.16 -0.79
C GLN A 61 -3.09 1.40 -0.56
N LEU A 62 -2.74 2.13 -1.63
CA LEU A 62 -1.95 3.35 -1.52
C LEU A 62 -2.70 4.44 -0.73
N GLN A 63 -4.01 4.63 -1.00
CA GLN A 63 -4.84 5.58 -0.29
C GLN A 63 -4.91 5.23 1.21
N PHE A 64 -5.18 3.96 1.53
CA PHE A 64 -5.29 3.46 2.88
C PHE A 64 -3.98 3.59 3.65
N ALA A 65 -2.84 3.26 3.04
CA ALA A 65 -1.53 3.40 3.67
C ALA A 65 -1.22 4.88 4.03
N ARG A 66 -1.54 5.82 3.12
CA ARG A 66 -1.37 7.26 3.35
C ARG A 66 -2.25 7.80 4.48
N ASP A 67 -3.53 7.40 4.48
CA ASP A 67 -4.49 7.86 5.47
C ASP A 67 -4.20 7.24 6.84
N LEU A 68 -3.79 5.96 6.88
CA LEU A 68 -3.35 5.30 8.11
C LEU A 68 -2.07 5.92 8.66
N HIS A 69 -1.07 6.19 7.81
CA HIS A 69 0.15 6.90 8.19
C HIS A 69 -0.19 8.26 8.83
N THR A 70 -1.12 9.01 8.22
CA THR A 70 -1.58 10.30 8.76
C THR A 70 -2.30 10.14 10.10
N ALA A 71 -3.24 9.19 10.19
CA ALA A 71 -3.99 8.91 11.42
C ALA A 71 -3.08 8.47 12.58
N ARG A 72 -1.93 7.88 12.27
CA ARG A 72 -0.89 7.43 13.22
C ARG A 72 0.19 8.49 13.49
N GLY A 73 0.00 9.73 13.05
CA GLY A 73 0.97 10.81 13.26
C GLY A 73 2.33 10.56 12.60
N GLY A 74 2.33 9.87 11.46
CA GLY A 74 3.53 9.52 10.69
C GLY A 74 4.18 8.19 11.06
N GLN A 75 3.60 7.43 11.99
CA GLN A 75 4.16 6.16 12.46
C GLN A 75 3.56 4.97 11.71
N LEU A 76 4.22 4.54 10.65
CA LEU A 76 3.87 3.35 9.89
C LEU A 76 5.13 2.70 9.30
N ASP A 77 5.23 1.38 9.44
CA ASP A 77 6.20 0.56 8.69
C ASP A 77 5.42 -0.31 7.69
N LEU A 78 6.00 -0.56 6.51
CA LEU A 78 5.37 -1.38 5.47
C LEU A 78 6.06 -2.75 5.34
N GLY A 79 5.26 -3.80 5.18
CA GLY A 79 5.73 -5.14 4.79
C GLY A 79 5.13 -5.53 3.44
N LEU A 80 5.96 -5.97 2.50
CA LEU A 80 5.58 -6.17 1.10
C LEU A 80 5.86 -7.61 0.63
N GLU A 81 4.80 -8.38 0.38
CA GLU A 81 4.87 -9.80 -0.04
C GLU A 81 5.46 -9.98 -1.45
N MET A 82 5.31 -8.98 -2.31
CA MET A 82 5.84 -9.01 -3.66
C MET A 82 7.37 -8.89 -3.74
N LEU A 83 8.05 -8.67 -2.60
CA LEU A 83 9.50 -8.55 -2.47
C LEU A 83 10.06 -9.66 -1.56
N GLU A 84 11.15 -10.30 -1.99
CA GLU A 84 11.80 -11.38 -1.24
C GLU A 84 12.81 -10.82 -0.23
N THR A 85 12.91 -11.42 0.96
CA THR A 85 13.81 -10.93 2.02
C THR A 85 15.28 -10.90 1.60
N ASP A 86 15.70 -11.73 0.64
CA ASP A 86 17.07 -11.71 0.12
C ASP A 86 17.35 -10.53 -0.84
N THR A 87 16.35 -9.70 -1.16
CA THR A 87 16.48 -8.46 -1.93
C THR A 87 16.37 -7.20 -1.08
N GLN A 88 16.37 -7.32 0.26
CA GLN A 88 16.22 -6.17 1.17
C GLN A 88 17.30 -5.11 0.94
N LEU A 89 18.56 -5.49 0.67
CA LEU A 89 19.63 -4.53 0.42
C LEU A 89 19.34 -3.63 -0.78
N VAL A 90 18.87 -4.20 -1.89
CA VAL A 90 18.51 -3.46 -3.11
C VAL A 90 17.31 -2.54 -2.85
N LEU A 91 16.33 -3.02 -2.07
CA LEU A 91 15.20 -2.21 -1.64
C LEU A 91 15.65 -1.02 -0.78
N ASP A 92 16.56 -1.22 0.17
CA ASP A 92 17.10 -0.16 1.02
C ASP A 92 17.86 0.89 0.22
N GLU A 93 18.67 0.46 -0.77
CA GLU A 93 19.37 1.37 -1.68
C GLU A 93 18.40 2.22 -2.51
N PHE A 94 17.29 1.62 -2.96
CA PHE A 94 16.24 2.35 -3.67
C PHE A 94 15.55 3.39 -2.77
N LEU A 95 15.18 3.00 -1.54
CA LEU A 95 14.55 3.89 -0.56
C LEU A 95 15.49 5.00 -0.08
N ALA A 96 16.80 4.77 -0.10
CA ALA A 96 17.82 5.79 0.15
C ALA A 96 18.10 6.70 -1.06
N GLY A 97 17.48 6.43 -2.22
CA GLY A 97 17.68 7.19 -3.46
C GLY A 97 19.04 6.94 -4.14
N LEU A 98 19.70 5.82 -3.82
CA LEU A 98 21.02 5.47 -4.37
C LEU A 98 20.92 4.82 -5.74
N ILE A 99 19.81 4.15 -6.04
CA ILE A 99 19.54 3.49 -7.32
C ILE A 99 18.24 4.00 -7.96
N ARG A 100 18.12 3.86 -9.28
CA ARG A 100 16.91 4.27 -10.02
C ARG A 100 15.83 3.19 -9.92
N PRO A 101 14.55 3.52 -10.13
CA PRO A 101 13.48 2.52 -10.18
C PRO A 101 13.77 1.35 -11.14
N GLN A 102 14.42 1.61 -12.28
CA GLN A 102 14.76 0.55 -13.25
C GLN A 102 15.80 -0.43 -12.70
N ASP A 103 16.73 0.04 -11.87
CA ASP A 103 17.77 -0.78 -11.27
C ASP A 103 17.15 -1.70 -10.19
N LEU A 104 16.22 -1.16 -9.37
CA LEU A 104 15.40 -1.96 -8.44
C LEU A 104 14.66 -3.08 -9.17
N GLN A 105 14.01 -2.77 -10.30
CA GLN A 105 13.25 -3.75 -11.08
C GLN A 105 14.14 -4.86 -11.66
N SER A 106 15.37 -4.55 -12.06
CA SER A 106 16.30 -5.56 -12.56
C SER A 106 16.90 -6.44 -11.47
N GLU A 107 17.03 -5.93 -10.25
CA GLU A 107 17.83 -6.59 -9.20
C GLU A 107 16.98 -7.20 -8.06
N ALA A 108 15.78 -6.69 -7.79
CA ALA A 108 14.94 -7.12 -6.66
C ALA A 108 13.87 -8.18 -7.00
N LYS A 109 14.03 -8.91 -8.11
CA LYS A 109 13.13 -10.03 -8.53
C LYS A 109 11.63 -9.66 -8.50
N VAL A 110 11.32 -8.41 -8.83
CA VAL A 110 9.97 -7.85 -8.76
C VAL A 110 9.00 -8.61 -9.68
N TRP A 111 7.70 -8.50 -9.38
CA TRP A 111 6.67 -9.10 -10.23
C TRP A 111 6.44 -8.31 -11.52
N LYS A 112 5.83 -8.94 -12.52
CA LYS A 112 5.62 -8.34 -13.85
C LYS A 112 4.76 -7.06 -13.81
N ASN A 113 3.82 -6.98 -12.88
CA ASN A 113 2.90 -5.86 -12.67
C ASN A 113 3.49 -4.76 -11.76
N HIS A 114 4.74 -4.89 -11.32
CA HIS A 114 5.33 -3.98 -10.32
C HIS A 114 5.24 -2.50 -10.68
N ALA A 115 5.51 -2.15 -11.93
CA ALA A 115 5.53 -0.76 -12.37
C ALA A 115 4.18 -0.04 -12.18
N THR A 116 3.06 -0.75 -12.27
CA THR A 116 1.72 -0.16 -12.12
C THR A 116 1.19 -0.32 -10.70
N ASP A 117 1.46 -1.46 -10.08
CA ASP A 117 0.70 -1.91 -8.91
C ASP A 117 1.43 -1.58 -7.60
N TYR A 118 2.77 -1.60 -7.61
CA TYR A 118 3.58 -1.51 -6.39
C TYR A 118 4.57 -0.34 -6.39
N GLN A 119 5.05 0.09 -7.56
CA GLN A 119 5.96 1.23 -7.68
C GLN A 119 5.38 2.51 -7.03
N PRO A 120 4.08 2.87 -7.20
CA PRO A 120 3.53 4.06 -6.55
C PRO A 120 3.60 4.03 -5.02
N LEU A 121 3.50 2.85 -4.40
CA LEU A 121 3.62 2.67 -2.95
C LEU A 121 5.08 2.81 -2.50
N LEU A 122 6.02 2.24 -3.25
CA LEU A 122 7.45 2.38 -2.97
C LEU A 122 7.96 3.81 -3.17
N ASP A 123 7.51 4.49 -4.22
CA ASP A 123 7.84 5.91 -4.47
C ASP A 123 7.36 6.77 -3.31
N TRP A 124 6.11 6.57 -2.87
CA TRP A 124 5.57 7.26 -1.71
C TRP A 124 6.35 6.94 -0.42
N ALA A 125 6.71 5.67 -0.19
CA ALA A 125 7.50 5.28 0.97
C ALA A 125 8.88 5.96 0.98
N ARG A 126 9.54 6.04 -0.19
CA ARG A 126 10.79 6.78 -0.37
C ARG A 126 10.63 8.28 -0.08
N GLU A 127 9.58 8.91 -0.61
CA GLU A 127 9.29 10.34 -0.40
C GLU A 127 9.03 10.69 1.07
N THR A 128 8.46 9.75 1.82
CA THR A 128 8.10 9.93 3.23
C THR A 128 9.13 9.38 4.21
N GLY A 129 10.18 8.73 3.71
CA GLY A 129 11.20 8.08 4.53
C GLY A 129 10.68 6.88 5.33
N LEU A 130 9.61 6.23 4.86
CA LEU A 130 9.04 5.06 5.53
C LEU A 130 9.96 3.85 5.41
N ARG A 131 10.02 3.09 6.49
CA ARG A 131 10.66 1.78 6.46
C ARG A 131 9.79 0.80 5.67
N VAL A 132 10.43 0.08 4.75
CA VAL A 132 9.78 -1.00 3.99
C VAL A 132 10.58 -2.28 4.16
N THR A 133 9.88 -3.36 4.49
CA THR A 133 10.44 -4.69 4.68
C THR A 133 9.98 -5.61 3.56
N ALA A 134 10.93 -6.23 2.85
CA ALA A 134 10.66 -7.31 1.91
C ALA A 134 10.28 -8.58 2.69
N SER A 135 8.98 -8.87 2.76
CA SER A 135 8.44 -9.81 3.75
C SER A 135 8.35 -11.25 3.27
N ASN A 136 8.59 -11.51 1.98
CA ASN A 136 8.40 -12.83 1.42
C ASN A 136 9.64 -13.71 1.52
N VAL A 137 9.42 -15.00 1.65
CA VAL A 137 10.47 -16.00 1.63
C VAL A 137 11.14 -16.02 0.25
N PRO A 138 12.48 -16.10 0.16
CA PRO A 138 13.13 -16.29 -1.13
C PRO A 138 12.65 -17.56 -1.81
N ARG A 139 12.25 -17.48 -3.09
CA ARG A 139 11.60 -18.58 -3.82
C ARG A 139 12.41 -19.88 -3.82
N ARG A 140 13.74 -19.80 -3.75
CA ARG A 140 14.63 -20.96 -3.64
C ARG A 140 14.40 -21.79 -2.38
N TYR A 141 14.11 -21.14 -1.24
CA TYR A 141 13.84 -21.81 0.03
C TYR A 141 12.41 -22.36 0.05
N ALA A 142 11.45 -21.60 -0.47
CA ALA A 142 10.09 -22.11 -0.66
C ALA A 142 10.07 -23.38 -1.53
N ALA A 143 10.84 -23.39 -2.63
CA ALA A 143 10.98 -24.54 -3.51
C ALA A 143 11.69 -25.74 -2.83
N LEU A 144 12.70 -25.47 -2.00
CA LEU A 144 13.38 -26.51 -1.22
C LEU A 144 12.43 -27.19 -0.24
N VAL A 145 11.71 -26.39 0.56
CA VAL A 145 10.72 -26.89 1.53
C VAL A 145 9.59 -27.64 0.84
N ALA A 146 9.11 -27.16 -0.31
CA ALA A 146 8.08 -27.84 -1.09
C ALA A 146 8.51 -29.22 -1.60
N ARG A 147 9.80 -29.41 -1.90
CA ARG A 147 10.35 -30.68 -2.42
C ARG A 147 10.75 -31.65 -1.31
N GLU A 148 11.35 -31.15 -0.24
CA GLU A 148 12.10 -31.96 0.73
C GLU A 148 11.58 -31.83 2.18
N GLY A 149 10.59 -30.95 2.41
CA GLY A 149 10.07 -30.64 3.74
C GLY A 149 10.96 -29.65 4.50
N LEU A 150 10.50 -29.27 5.71
CA LEU A 150 11.19 -28.26 6.54
C LEU A 150 12.59 -28.68 6.99
N ALA A 151 12.84 -29.98 7.14
CA ALA A 151 14.14 -30.52 7.58
C ALA A 151 15.28 -30.20 6.59
N ALA A 152 14.97 -29.84 5.35
CA ALA A 152 15.97 -29.43 4.36
C ALA A 152 16.59 -28.04 4.62
N LEU A 153 16.11 -27.31 5.63
CA LEU A 153 16.64 -25.99 6.04
C LEU A 153 17.67 -26.07 7.18
N GLU A 154 17.95 -27.25 7.73
CA GLU A 154 18.90 -27.47 8.84
C GLU A 154 20.35 -27.67 8.38
#